data_AF-A0A7Y6Y235-F1
#
_entry.id   AF-A0A7Y6Y235-F1
#
_cell.length_a   1.000
_cell.length_b   1.000
_cell.length_c   1.000
_cell.angle_alpha   90.00
_cell.angle_beta   90.00
_cell.angle_gamma   90.00
#
_symmetry.space_group_name_H-M   'P 1'
#
loop_
_entity.id
_entity.type
_entity.pdbx_description
1 polymer ?
#
loop_
_entity_poly.entity_id
_entity_poly.type
_entity_poly.pdbx_seq_one_letter_code
_entity_poly.pdbx_strand_id
1 'polypeptide(L)'
;MVLVIMAGSSRAFSEDKPTITWLALDWQPAWIEDGPWAGKGYAQVVEKMLQDRLPEYEHRSESSINVRLYSIIKNKEACFAAAPYQGIDLDDEKRQGLVFSAPTFLFLYHGLIARDDAAPVIAEHEVDGHVDFQALIKDNRVKGAFQPGRVYSRWLNNIFSKDGNVANMFRWSGRTDLTQSMFKMMDAGRFDFFVDYYLMLRFHELTEGNSSHYRFYPLLEHKDQFGLGGIACNDTPQGRDVIGKINLILKDLRKTDQFTNANAFWLMPSGQESKYWQLWHNELLARDD
;
A
#
# COMPACT_ATOMS: atom_id res chain seq x y z
N MET A 1 33.50 67.09 -16.73
CA MET A 1 32.21 66.47 -16.37
C MET A 1 32.41 64.96 -16.51
N VAL A 2 32.64 64.26 -15.39
CA VAL A 2 32.93 62.82 -15.38
C VAL A 2 31.62 62.09 -15.12
N LEU A 3 31.15 61.32 -16.10
CA LEU A 3 29.94 60.50 -15.99
C LEU A 3 30.32 59.19 -15.29
N VAL A 4 29.89 59.01 -14.05
CA VAL A 4 30.02 57.75 -13.32
C VAL A 4 28.78 56.90 -13.63
N ILE A 5 28.98 55.79 -14.35
CA ILE A 5 27.94 54.80 -14.60
C ILE A 5 27.93 53.85 -13.40
N MET A 6 26.91 53.97 -12.54
CA MET A 6 26.64 52.98 -11.50
C MET A 6 25.90 51.78 -12.10
N ALA A 7 26.60 50.67 -12.27
CA ALA A 7 25.98 49.38 -12.55
C ALA A 7 25.37 48.82 -11.27
N GLY A 8 24.05 48.95 -11.13
CA GLY A 8 23.28 48.31 -10.07
C GLY A 8 23.12 46.82 -10.37
N SER A 9 23.88 45.97 -9.69
CA SER A 9 23.67 44.52 -9.69
C SER A 9 22.42 44.20 -8.87
N SER A 10 21.28 44.03 -9.53
CA SER A 10 20.09 43.46 -8.91
C SER A 10 20.37 42.01 -8.53
N ARG A 11 20.64 41.75 -7.24
CA ARG A 11 20.56 40.39 -6.70
C ARG A 11 19.09 39.97 -6.74
N ALA A 12 18.74 39.10 -7.68
CA ALA A 12 17.49 38.36 -7.58
C ALA A 12 17.57 37.52 -6.30
N PHE A 13 16.76 37.85 -5.30
CA PHE A 13 16.50 36.95 -4.18
C PHE A 13 15.74 35.76 -4.76
N SER A 14 16.42 34.62 -4.92
CA SER A 14 15.73 33.34 -5.05
C SER A 14 15.09 33.10 -3.68
N GLU A 15 13.76 33.22 -3.57
CA GLU A 15 13.06 32.66 -2.43
C GLU A 15 13.33 31.15 -2.40
N ASP A 16 13.83 30.65 -1.27
CA ASP A 16 14.03 29.21 -1.08
C ASP A 16 12.68 28.51 -1.20
N LYS A 17 12.61 27.47 -2.03
CA LYS A 17 11.37 26.73 -2.25
C LYS A 17 10.94 26.04 -0.95
N PRO A 18 9.64 26.06 -0.59
CA PRO A 18 9.14 25.27 0.53
C PRO A 18 9.45 23.79 0.29
N THR A 19 9.88 23.08 1.34
CA THR A 19 10.28 21.67 1.24
C THR A 19 9.11 20.73 1.57
N ILE A 20 8.93 19.67 0.77
CA ILE A 20 8.09 18.52 1.09
C ILE A 20 8.98 17.32 1.41
N THR A 21 8.85 16.76 2.61
CA THR A 21 9.52 15.51 2.97
C THR A 21 8.64 14.30 2.66
N TRP A 22 8.98 13.51 1.66
CA TRP A 22 8.30 12.27 1.31
C TRP A 22 8.83 11.11 2.16
N LEU A 23 7.97 10.54 3.00
CA LEU A 23 8.32 9.39 3.81
C LEU A 23 8.18 8.11 2.99
N ALA A 24 9.20 7.25 3.04
CA ALA A 24 9.17 5.92 2.46
C ALA A 24 9.22 4.87 3.57
N LEU A 25 8.52 3.75 3.38
CA LEU A 25 8.67 2.56 4.22
C LEU A 25 9.43 1.49 3.46
N ASP A 26 10.19 0.67 4.19
CA ASP A 26 10.66 -0.63 3.70
C ASP A 26 9.44 -1.58 3.59
N TRP A 27 8.66 -1.38 2.53
CA TRP A 27 7.44 -2.12 2.23
C TRP A 27 7.32 -2.32 0.72
N GLN A 28 7.97 -3.35 0.21
CA GLN A 28 7.84 -3.77 -1.18
C GLN A 28 6.46 -4.40 -1.40
N PRO A 29 5.86 -4.25 -2.59
CA PRO A 29 6.27 -3.46 -3.75
C PRO A 29 5.72 -2.01 -3.71
N ALA A 30 5.42 -1.41 -2.55
CA ALA A 30 5.04 0.00 -2.51
C ALA A 30 6.24 0.91 -2.78
N TRP A 31 7.38 0.61 -2.13
CA TRP A 31 8.70 1.14 -2.44
C TRP A 31 9.65 -0.02 -2.71
N ILE A 32 10.40 0.05 -3.81
CA ILE A 32 11.38 -0.95 -4.19
C ILE A 32 12.71 -0.23 -4.40
N GLU A 33 13.67 -0.44 -3.50
CA GLU A 33 14.95 0.27 -3.50
C GLU A 33 15.98 -0.36 -4.43
N ASP A 34 15.98 -1.69 -4.56
CA ASP A 34 16.97 -2.44 -5.32
C ASP A 34 16.36 -3.54 -6.21
N GLY A 35 17.23 -4.24 -6.95
CA GLY A 35 16.86 -5.32 -7.86
C GLY A 35 16.22 -4.87 -9.18
N PRO A 36 15.73 -5.83 -9.99
CA PRO A 36 15.19 -5.55 -11.34
C PRO A 36 13.96 -4.64 -11.36
N TRP A 37 13.27 -4.51 -10.22
CA TRP A 37 12.05 -3.73 -10.05
C TRP A 37 12.29 -2.43 -9.27
N ALA A 38 13.55 -2.04 -9.03
CA ALA A 38 13.88 -0.79 -8.35
C ALA A 38 13.18 0.42 -9.01
N GLY A 39 12.55 1.28 -8.19
CA GLY A 39 11.83 2.45 -8.69
C GLY A 39 10.45 2.15 -9.30
N LYS A 40 10.00 0.88 -9.30
CA LYS A 40 8.74 0.45 -9.93
C LYS A 40 7.60 0.24 -8.92
N GLY A 41 7.82 0.56 -7.65
CA GLY A 41 6.77 0.39 -6.65
C GLY A 41 5.57 1.31 -6.89
N TYR A 42 4.36 0.85 -6.59
CA TYR A 42 3.15 1.60 -6.96
C TYR A 42 3.08 2.98 -6.30
N ALA A 43 3.45 3.08 -5.02
CA ALA A 43 3.47 4.35 -4.29
C ALA A 43 4.64 5.23 -4.76
N GLN A 44 5.81 4.63 -4.96
CA GLN A 44 7.02 5.30 -5.41
C GLN A 44 6.87 5.93 -6.81
N VAL A 45 6.21 5.23 -7.75
CA VAL A 45 5.95 5.75 -9.10
C VAL A 45 4.99 6.93 -9.05
N VAL A 46 3.89 6.82 -8.28
CA VAL A 46 2.93 7.92 -8.12
C VAL A 46 3.58 9.12 -7.44
N GLU A 47 4.34 8.89 -6.37
CA GLU A 47 5.10 9.93 -5.67
C GLU A 47 5.99 10.70 -6.66
N LYS A 48 6.76 9.99 -7.49
CA LYS A 48 7.60 10.61 -8.52
C LYS A 48 6.79 11.42 -9.53
N MET A 49 5.65 10.91 -10.01
CA MET A 49 4.78 11.64 -10.93
C MET A 49 4.26 12.96 -10.35
N LEU A 50 4.00 12.98 -9.03
CA LEU A 50 3.56 14.17 -8.31
C LEU A 50 4.72 15.15 -8.10
N GLN A 51 5.90 14.67 -7.71
CA GLN A 51 7.11 15.50 -7.58
C GLN A 51 7.44 16.20 -8.90
N ASP A 52 7.40 15.48 -10.02
CA ASP A 52 7.66 16.05 -11.35
C ASP A 52 6.63 17.14 -11.75
N ARG A 53 5.47 17.21 -11.06
CA ARG A 53 4.37 18.17 -11.30
C ARG A 53 4.21 19.21 -10.19
N LEU A 54 5.09 19.21 -9.20
CA LEU A 54 5.12 20.17 -8.09
C LEU A 54 6.47 20.92 -8.03
N PRO A 55 6.95 21.50 -9.16
CA PRO A 55 8.29 22.07 -9.25
C PRO A 55 8.49 23.31 -8.36
N GLU A 56 7.42 23.89 -7.83
CA GLU A 56 7.48 24.99 -6.86
C GLU A 56 7.97 24.55 -5.47
N TYR A 57 8.03 23.24 -5.18
CA TYR A 57 8.56 22.71 -3.93
C TYR A 57 9.94 22.08 -4.12
N GLU A 58 10.73 22.06 -3.05
CA GLU A 58 11.88 21.18 -2.94
C GLU A 58 11.40 19.81 -2.41
N HIS A 59 11.81 18.71 -3.05
CA HIS A 59 11.41 17.37 -2.62
C HIS A 59 12.58 16.64 -1.95
N ARG A 60 12.33 16.09 -0.76
CA ARG A 60 13.29 15.28 -0.02
C ARG A 60 12.68 13.93 0.34
N SER A 61 13.42 12.85 0.19
CA SER A 61 12.98 11.52 0.61
C SER A 61 13.59 11.17 1.97
N GLU A 62 12.81 10.53 2.84
CA GLU A 62 13.27 10.05 4.14
C GLU A 62 12.66 8.68 4.47
N SER A 63 13.50 7.70 4.78
CA SER A 63 13.04 6.37 5.19
C SER A 63 12.49 6.40 6.62
N SER A 64 11.42 5.64 6.85
CA SER A 64 10.74 5.52 8.14
C SER A 64 10.35 4.08 8.43
N ILE A 65 9.86 3.84 9.65
CA ILE A 65 9.25 2.56 10.07
C ILE A 65 7.77 2.78 10.35
N ASN A 66 6.95 1.76 10.08
CA ASN A 66 5.49 1.87 10.15
C ASN A 66 5.00 2.44 11.50
N VAL A 67 5.56 1.98 12.62
CA VAL A 67 5.19 2.42 13.98
C VAL A 67 5.45 3.91 14.27
N ARG A 68 6.31 4.57 13.49
CA ARG A 68 6.64 6.00 13.65
C ARG A 68 6.03 6.90 12.58
N LEU A 69 5.50 6.31 11.49
CA LEU A 69 5.11 7.03 10.28
C LEU A 69 4.19 8.23 10.57
N TYR A 70 3.02 8.00 11.16
CA TYR A 70 2.05 9.07 11.41
C TYR A 70 2.51 10.07 12.47
N SER A 71 3.33 9.62 13.44
CA SER A 71 3.94 10.54 14.41
C SER A 71 4.92 11.50 13.73
N ILE A 72 5.72 11.01 12.78
CA ILE A 72 6.65 11.86 12.03
C ILE A 72 5.88 12.85 11.16
N ILE A 73 4.85 12.40 10.43
CA ILE A 73 4.04 13.28 9.58
C ILE A 73 3.50 14.44 10.42
N LYS A 74 2.88 14.18 11.56
CA LYS A 74 2.27 15.25 12.40
C LYS A 74 3.25 16.31 12.92
N ASN A 75 4.56 16.04 12.93
CA ASN A 75 5.56 16.91 13.55
C ASN A 75 6.48 17.63 12.56
N LYS A 76 6.30 17.47 11.25
CA LYS A 76 7.06 18.20 10.22
C LYS A 76 6.31 18.27 8.90
N GLU A 77 6.77 19.13 7.98
CA GLU A 77 6.25 19.23 6.61
C GLU A 77 6.58 17.97 5.79
N ALA A 78 5.75 16.95 5.95
CA ALA A 78 5.95 15.62 5.40
C ALA A 78 4.67 15.02 4.85
N CYS A 79 4.84 14.19 3.82
CA CYS A 79 3.79 13.47 3.14
C CYS A 79 4.14 11.97 3.03
N PHE A 80 3.11 11.13 2.93
CA PHE A 80 3.24 9.69 2.73
C PHE A 80 2.32 9.23 1.61
N ALA A 81 2.88 8.57 0.58
CA ALA A 81 2.19 8.29 -0.68
C ALA A 81 1.36 6.99 -0.70
N ALA A 82 1.39 6.20 0.37
CA ALA A 82 0.61 4.95 0.49
C ALA A 82 -0.34 4.96 1.70
N ALA A 83 -0.90 6.12 2.05
CA ALA A 83 -1.76 6.23 3.22
C ALA A 83 -3.15 5.62 2.94
N PRO A 84 -3.59 4.56 3.65
CA PRO A 84 -4.95 4.06 3.49
C PRO A 84 -5.95 5.07 4.07
N TYR A 85 -7.06 5.32 3.37
CA TYR A 85 -8.13 6.19 3.87
C TYR A 85 -9.46 5.45 3.99
N GLN A 86 -9.70 4.42 3.19
CA GLN A 86 -10.88 3.56 3.26
C GLN A 86 -10.44 2.10 3.31
N GLY A 87 -11.09 1.35 4.20
CA GLY A 87 -11.01 -0.10 4.25
C GLY A 87 -9.98 -0.66 5.22
N ILE A 88 -8.86 0.02 5.44
CA ILE A 88 -8.05 -0.21 6.64
C ILE A 88 -8.42 0.92 7.59
N ASP A 89 -9.07 0.56 8.69
CA ASP A 89 -9.45 1.52 9.72
C ASP A 89 -8.18 2.05 10.38
N LEU A 90 -7.62 3.13 9.84
CA LEU A 90 -6.73 4.00 10.60
C LEU A 90 -7.55 4.52 11.77
N ASP A 91 -7.08 4.27 12.99
CA ASP A 91 -7.73 4.81 14.16
C ASP A 91 -7.82 6.35 14.08
N ASP A 92 -8.87 6.91 14.68
CA ASP A 92 -9.13 8.35 14.62
C ASP A 92 -7.96 9.18 15.17
N GLU A 93 -7.22 8.63 16.15
CA GLU A 93 -6.02 9.26 16.71
C GLU A 93 -4.94 9.41 15.62
N LYS A 94 -4.67 8.40 14.81
CA LYS A 94 -3.70 8.45 13.69
C LYS A 94 -4.13 9.43 12.62
N ARG A 95 -5.43 9.54 12.34
CA ARG A 95 -5.98 10.48 11.34
C ARG A 95 -5.91 11.94 11.80
N GLN A 96 -5.99 12.18 13.11
CA GLN A 96 -5.94 13.53 13.65
C GLN A 96 -4.63 14.25 13.28
N GLY A 97 -4.74 15.45 12.72
CA GLY A 97 -3.58 16.24 12.30
C GLY A 97 -3.01 15.84 10.94
N LEU A 98 -3.76 15.07 10.14
CA LEU A 98 -3.45 14.76 8.75
C LEU A 98 -4.50 15.35 7.80
N VAL A 99 -4.04 15.69 6.60
CA VAL A 99 -4.88 16.02 5.45
C VAL A 99 -4.60 15.02 4.31
N PHE A 100 -5.65 14.53 3.66
CA PHE A 100 -5.58 13.47 2.66
C PHE A 100 -5.92 13.99 1.27
N SER A 101 -5.28 13.43 0.24
CA SER A 101 -5.66 13.64 -1.16
C SER A 101 -6.82 12.74 -1.58
N ALA A 102 -7.37 13.05 -2.75
CA ALA A 102 -8.15 12.12 -3.55
C ALA A 102 -7.37 10.80 -3.75
N PRO A 103 -8.04 9.65 -4.00
CA PRO A 103 -7.37 8.36 -4.10
C PRO A 103 -6.27 8.33 -5.14
N THR A 104 -5.14 7.75 -4.74
CA THR A 104 -4.03 7.42 -5.63
C THR A 104 -3.88 5.93 -5.89
N PHE A 105 -4.53 5.08 -5.10
CA PHE A 105 -4.56 3.65 -5.32
C PHE A 105 -5.83 2.97 -4.80
N LEU A 106 -6.17 1.86 -5.43
CA LEU A 106 -7.25 0.96 -5.05
C LEU A 106 -6.66 -0.41 -4.74
N PHE A 107 -7.06 -1.01 -3.62
CA PHE A 107 -6.63 -2.34 -3.25
C PHE A 107 -7.83 -3.22 -2.89
N LEU A 108 -7.72 -4.49 -3.24
CA LEU A 108 -8.57 -5.54 -2.70
C LEU A 108 -7.90 -6.09 -1.42
N TYR A 109 -8.72 -6.56 -0.48
CA TYR A 109 -8.23 -7.00 0.83
C TYR A 109 -7.37 -8.27 0.76
N HIS A 110 -6.77 -8.61 1.89
CA HIS A 110 -5.95 -9.79 2.08
C HIS A 110 -6.67 -11.07 1.62
N GLY A 111 -5.95 -11.97 0.97
CA GLY A 111 -6.42 -13.31 0.69
C GLY A 111 -5.59 -14.34 1.44
N LEU A 112 -5.81 -15.61 1.09
CA LEU A 112 -4.87 -16.67 1.39
C LEU A 112 -3.87 -16.76 0.26
N ILE A 113 -2.59 -16.76 0.61
CA ILE A 113 -1.54 -17.26 -0.26
C ILE A 113 -1.24 -18.67 0.23
N ALA A 114 -1.50 -19.66 -0.61
CA ALA A 114 -1.39 -21.07 -0.24
C ALA A 114 -0.58 -21.84 -1.27
N ARG A 115 0.01 -22.96 -0.82
CA ARG A 115 0.63 -23.93 -1.72
C ARG A 115 -0.41 -24.69 -2.52
N ASP A 116 0.00 -25.13 -3.71
CA ASP A 116 -0.83 -25.92 -4.62
C ASP A 116 -1.35 -27.23 -4.01
N ASP A 117 -0.59 -27.86 -3.11
CA ASP A 117 -1.00 -29.10 -2.46
C ASP A 117 -2.04 -28.90 -1.34
N ALA A 118 -2.22 -27.66 -0.85
CA ALA A 118 -3.31 -27.29 0.03
C ALA A 118 -4.63 -27.04 -0.72
N ALA A 119 -4.58 -26.88 -2.05
CA ALA A 119 -5.73 -26.51 -2.87
C ALA A 119 -6.94 -27.46 -2.72
N PRO A 120 -6.79 -28.80 -2.64
CA PRO A 120 -7.95 -29.68 -2.46
C PRO A 120 -8.71 -29.41 -1.18
N VAL A 121 -8.02 -29.17 -0.06
CA VAL A 121 -8.66 -28.85 1.22
C VAL A 121 -9.29 -27.46 1.16
N ILE A 122 -8.58 -26.47 0.60
CA ILE A 122 -9.10 -25.10 0.46
C ILE A 122 -10.38 -25.07 -0.38
N ALA A 123 -10.44 -25.82 -1.47
CA ALA A 123 -11.61 -25.87 -2.36
C ALA A 123 -12.88 -26.40 -1.66
N GLU A 124 -12.75 -27.24 -0.63
CA GLU A 124 -13.89 -27.69 0.18
C GLU A 124 -14.52 -26.56 1.02
N HIS A 125 -13.79 -25.46 1.23
CA HIS A 125 -14.24 -24.27 1.98
C HIS A 125 -14.53 -23.06 1.08
N GLU A 126 -14.56 -23.24 -0.25
CA GLU A 126 -14.91 -22.18 -1.19
C GLU A 126 -16.43 -22.03 -1.39
N VAL A 127 -16.90 -20.79 -1.36
CA VAL A 127 -18.28 -20.38 -1.66
C VAL A 127 -18.22 -19.22 -2.66
N ASP A 128 -18.80 -19.39 -3.85
CA ASP A 128 -18.79 -18.40 -4.93
C ASP A 128 -17.39 -17.86 -5.26
N GLY A 129 -16.38 -18.75 -5.32
CA GLY A 129 -14.99 -18.40 -5.62
C GLY A 129 -14.27 -17.64 -4.50
N HIS A 130 -14.81 -17.64 -3.27
CA HIS A 130 -14.20 -17.04 -2.09
C HIS A 130 -14.10 -18.07 -0.98
N VAL A 131 -12.98 -18.11 -0.27
CA VAL A 131 -12.78 -19.06 0.83
C VAL A 131 -13.47 -18.54 2.09
N ASP A 132 -14.28 -19.37 2.74
CA ASP A 132 -14.72 -19.14 4.12
C ASP A 132 -13.52 -19.37 5.06
N PHE A 133 -12.82 -18.29 5.40
CA PHE A 133 -11.61 -18.37 6.19
C PHE A 133 -11.90 -18.91 7.59
N GLN A 134 -13.02 -18.51 8.20
CA GLN A 134 -13.41 -18.97 9.52
C GLN A 134 -13.72 -20.47 9.55
N ALA A 135 -14.25 -21.05 8.47
CA ALA A 135 -14.41 -22.50 8.32
C ALA A 135 -13.06 -23.19 8.10
N LEU A 136 -12.24 -22.68 7.17
CA LEU A 136 -10.94 -23.26 6.82
C LEU A 136 -10.01 -23.38 8.03
N ILE A 137 -9.92 -22.35 8.88
CA ILE A 137 -8.99 -22.37 10.02
C ILE A 137 -9.38 -23.41 11.09
N LYS A 138 -10.58 -23.98 11.03
CA LYS A 138 -11.02 -25.07 11.93
C LYS A 138 -10.68 -26.45 11.38
N ASP A 139 -10.23 -26.54 10.12
CA ASP A 139 -9.84 -27.78 9.48
C ASP A 139 -8.36 -28.10 9.74
N ASN A 140 -8.10 -29.15 10.53
CA ASN A 140 -6.74 -29.53 10.90
C ASN A 140 -5.95 -30.24 9.78
N ARG A 141 -6.55 -30.47 8.60
CA ARG A 141 -5.83 -31.02 7.43
C ARG A 141 -4.87 -30.01 6.80
N VAL A 142 -5.08 -28.73 7.07
CA VAL A 142 -4.18 -27.64 6.67
C VAL A 142 -3.83 -26.79 7.89
N LYS A 143 -2.75 -26.05 7.79
CA LYS A 143 -2.25 -25.18 8.83
C LYS A 143 -1.95 -23.81 8.24
N GLY A 144 -2.49 -22.76 8.83
CA GLY A 144 -2.23 -21.40 8.37
C GLY A 144 -1.15 -20.68 9.16
N ALA A 145 -0.75 -19.49 8.70
CA ALA A 145 0.05 -18.55 9.48
C ALA A 145 -0.42 -17.11 9.34
N PHE A 146 -0.23 -16.32 10.39
CA PHE A 146 -0.48 -14.88 10.38
C PHE A 146 0.54 -14.14 11.25
N GLN A 147 0.70 -12.85 10.98
CA GLN A 147 1.52 -11.96 11.79
C GLN A 147 0.65 -11.27 12.86
N PRO A 148 0.90 -11.48 14.16
CA PRO A 148 0.27 -10.74 15.24
C PRO A 148 0.66 -9.25 15.19
N GLY A 149 -0.27 -8.37 15.54
CA GLY A 149 -0.04 -6.92 15.57
C GLY A 149 -0.08 -6.24 14.19
N ARG A 150 -0.14 -7.01 13.10
CA ARG A 150 -0.48 -6.48 11.77
C ARG A 150 -1.97 -6.13 11.72
N VAL A 151 -2.28 -4.98 11.12
CA VAL A 151 -3.66 -4.58 10.85
C VAL A 151 -4.11 -5.24 9.54
N TYR A 152 -5.12 -6.10 9.62
CA TYR A 152 -5.82 -6.66 8.47
C TYR A 152 -7.15 -5.93 8.25
N SER A 153 -8.08 -6.51 7.50
CA SER A 153 -9.47 -6.04 7.49
C SER A 153 -10.10 -6.20 8.88
N ARG A 154 -11.10 -5.36 9.21
CA ARG A 154 -11.82 -5.46 10.49
C ARG A 154 -12.43 -6.86 10.73
N TRP A 155 -12.87 -7.52 9.67
CA TRP A 155 -13.44 -8.88 9.73
C TRP A 155 -12.37 -9.91 10.12
N LEU A 156 -11.19 -9.84 9.52
CA LEU A 156 -10.06 -10.71 9.87
C LEU A 156 -9.50 -10.38 11.26
N ASN A 157 -9.39 -9.10 11.60
CA ASN A 157 -8.96 -8.68 12.93
C ASN A 157 -9.88 -9.23 14.03
N ASN A 158 -11.20 -9.26 13.79
CA ASN A 158 -12.17 -9.87 14.72
C ASN A 158 -12.00 -11.40 14.85
N ILE A 159 -11.50 -12.07 13.80
CA ILE A 159 -11.13 -13.49 13.86
C ILE A 159 -9.85 -13.65 14.69
N PHE A 160 -8.84 -12.80 14.46
CA PHE A 160 -7.54 -12.86 15.14
C PHE A 160 -7.56 -12.37 16.59
N SER A 161 -8.52 -11.54 16.98
CA SER A 161 -8.62 -10.96 18.33
C SER A 161 -9.20 -11.91 19.37
N LYS A 162 -9.65 -13.12 18.98
CA LYS A 162 -10.15 -14.14 19.91
C LYS A 162 -8.98 -14.87 20.59
N ASP A 163 -9.06 -15.02 21.91
CA ASP A 163 -7.93 -15.35 22.80
C ASP A 163 -7.17 -16.67 22.50
N GLY A 164 -5.86 -16.62 22.80
CA GLY A 164 -4.97 -17.77 22.98
C GLY A 164 -4.44 -18.41 21.69
N ASN A 165 -5.35 -19.03 20.92
CA ASN A 165 -5.04 -19.80 19.71
C ASN A 165 -6.09 -19.53 18.63
N VAL A 166 -5.66 -19.06 17.47
CA VAL A 166 -6.53 -18.89 16.29
C VAL A 166 -6.61 -20.25 15.57
N ALA A 167 -7.30 -21.21 16.17
CA ALA A 167 -7.51 -22.56 15.61
C ALA A 167 -6.22 -23.20 15.04
N ASN A 168 -6.17 -23.58 13.76
CA ASN A 168 -4.99 -24.18 13.12
C ASN A 168 -3.88 -23.18 12.71
N MET A 169 -3.95 -21.91 13.14
CA MET A 169 -3.04 -20.85 12.70
C MET A 169 -1.78 -20.73 13.58
N PHE A 170 -0.62 -20.72 12.93
CA PHE A 170 0.66 -20.37 13.53
C PHE A 170 0.81 -18.84 13.66
N ARG A 171 1.22 -18.38 14.84
CA ARG A 171 1.56 -16.97 15.11
C ARG A 171 3.01 -16.72 14.73
N TRP A 172 3.23 -15.98 13.65
CA TRP A 172 4.57 -15.66 13.17
C TRP A 172 5.16 -14.43 13.89
N SER A 173 6.40 -14.53 14.36
CA SER A 173 7.08 -13.48 15.15
C SER A 173 8.46 -13.06 14.59
N GLY A 174 8.69 -13.27 13.30
CA GLY A 174 9.96 -12.90 12.66
C GLY A 174 10.19 -11.37 12.63
N ARG A 175 11.45 -10.96 12.49
CA ARG A 175 11.90 -9.56 12.66
C ARG A 175 12.35 -8.87 11.36
N THR A 176 12.46 -9.58 10.23
CA THR A 176 13.09 -9.10 8.98
C THR A 176 12.31 -9.58 7.76
N ASP A 177 12.11 -8.70 6.77
CA ASP A 177 11.47 -8.96 5.48
C ASP A 177 10.25 -9.91 5.59
N LEU A 178 9.19 -9.34 6.15
CA LEU A 178 8.09 -10.07 6.79
C LEU A 178 7.51 -11.10 5.82
N THR A 179 7.18 -10.70 4.59
CA THR A 179 6.48 -11.56 3.65
C THR A 179 7.41 -12.55 2.93
N GLN A 180 8.62 -12.15 2.51
CA GLN A 180 9.56 -13.11 1.90
C GLN A 180 9.94 -14.24 2.87
N SER A 181 10.07 -13.90 4.16
CA SER A 181 10.27 -14.89 5.21
C SER A 181 9.08 -15.85 5.37
N MET A 182 7.85 -15.40 5.11
CA MET A 182 6.67 -16.29 5.14
C MET A 182 6.71 -17.30 4.00
N PHE A 183 7.06 -16.91 2.78
CA PHE A 183 7.23 -17.83 1.65
C PHE A 183 8.27 -18.93 1.96
N LYS A 184 9.45 -18.55 2.44
CA LYS A 184 10.52 -19.50 2.81
C LYS A 184 10.06 -20.52 3.87
N MET A 185 9.24 -20.08 4.82
CA MET A 185 8.71 -20.96 5.88
C MET A 185 7.60 -21.88 5.39
N MET A 186 6.78 -21.41 4.44
CA MET A 186 5.77 -22.20 3.77
C MET A 186 6.41 -23.31 2.91
N ASP A 187 7.49 -22.99 2.19
CA ASP A 187 8.31 -23.97 1.46
C ASP A 187 8.95 -25.00 2.39
N ALA A 188 9.40 -24.56 3.57
CA ALA A 188 9.92 -25.44 4.61
C ALA A 188 8.83 -26.29 5.31
N GLY A 189 7.57 -26.23 4.86
CA GLY A 189 6.46 -27.06 5.35
C GLY A 189 6.00 -26.69 6.76
N ARG A 190 6.18 -25.44 7.19
CA ARG A 190 5.82 -25.00 8.55
C ARG A 190 4.33 -24.66 8.69
N PHE A 191 3.71 -24.33 7.57
CA PHE A 191 2.31 -24.05 7.33
C PHE A 191 2.05 -24.17 5.82
N ASP A 192 0.79 -24.28 5.44
CA ASP A 192 0.32 -24.55 4.08
C ASP A 192 -0.21 -23.28 3.38
N PHE A 193 -0.62 -22.30 4.18
CA PHE A 193 -1.08 -20.99 3.70
C PHE A 193 -0.79 -19.88 4.71
N PHE A 194 -0.81 -18.64 4.24
CA PHE A 194 -0.80 -17.46 5.11
C PHE A 194 -1.66 -16.33 4.56
N VAL A 195 -1.98 -15.36 5.42
CA VAL A 195 -2.85 -14.23 5.06
C VAL A 195 -2.01 -13.03 4.64
N ASP A 196 -2.12 -12.62 3.38
CA ASP A 196 -1.47 -11.42 2.86
C ASP A 196 -2.20 -10.85 1.63
N TYR A 197 -1.77 -9.69 1.13
CA TYR A 197 -2.26 -9.12 -0.11
C TYR A 197 -1.72 -9.86 -1.34
N TYR A 198 -2.52 -9.93 -2.40
CA TYR A 198 -2.12 -10.49 -3.70
C TYR A 198 -0.82 -9.88 -4.23
N LEU A 199 -0.65 -8.56 -4.08
CA LEU A 199 0.55 -7.83 -4.50
C LEU A 199 1.85 -8.41 -3.91
N MET A 200 1.78 -9.04 -2.73
CA MET A 200 2.94 -9.70 -2.13
C MET A 200 3.28 -11.02 -2.80
N LEU A 201 2.27 -11.81 -3.18
CA LEU A 201 2.48 -12.99 -4.02
C LEU A 201 3.14 -12.57 -5.32
N ARG A 202 2.52 -11.64 -6.05
CA ARG A 202 3.05 -11.17 -7.32
C ARG A 202 4.50 -10.66 -7.21
N PHE A 203 4.82 -9.90 -6.16
CA PHE A 203 6.20 -9.44 -5.94
C PHE A 203 7.16 -10.62 -5.75
N HIS A 204 6.82 -11.58 -4.88
CA HIS A 204 7.61 -12.79 -4.68
C HIS A 204 7.84 -13.58 -5.97
N GLU A 205 6.79 -13.77 -6.79
CA GLU A 205 6.87 -14.47 -8.07
C GLU A 205 7.85 -13.79 -9.04
N LEU A 206 7.84 -12.46 -9.08
CA LEU A 206 8.68 -11.66 -9.97
C LEU A 206 10.15 -11.57 -9.51
N THR A 207 10.43 -11.74 -8.21
CA THR A 207 11.79 -11.61 -7.67
C THR A 207 12.49 -12.95 -7.47
N GLU A 208 11.75 -13.98 -7.03
CA GLU A 208 12.33 -15.29 -6.68
C GLU A 208 12.18 -16.33 -7.80
N GLY A 209 11.35 -16.07 -8.81
CA GLY A 209 11.20 -16.93 -9.99
C GLY A 209 10.59 -18.31 -9.73
N ASN A 210 10.05 -18.57 -8.52
CA ASN A 210 9.50 -19.85 -8.09
C ASN A 210 7.99 -19.76 -7.77
N SER A 211 7.20 -19.36 -8.78
CA SER A 211 5.78 -19.01 -8.63
C SER A 211 4.81 -20.16 -8.84
N SER A 212 5.22 -21.24 -9.50
CA SER A 212 4.29 -22.21 -10.08
C SER A 212 3.55 -23.09 -9.07
N HIS A 213 3.82 -22.95 -7.78
CA HIS A 213 3.21 -23.76 -6.72
C HIS A 213 2.49 -22.95 -5.64
N TYR A 214 2.25 -21.65 -5.85
CA TYR A 214 1.42 -20.84 -4.97
C TYR A 214 0.18 -20.32 -5.67
N ARG A 215 -0.90 -20.16 -4.91
CA ARG A 215 -2.16 -19.58 -5.37
C ARG A 215 -2.69 -18.57 -4.37
N PHE A 216 -3.35 -17.54 -4.91
CA PHE A 216 -4.06 -16.55 -4.14
C PHE A 216 -5.57 -16.86 -4.14
N TYR A 217 -6.17 -16.85 -2.95
CA TYR A 217 -7.60 -17.09 -2.75
C TYR A 217 -8.24 -15.88 -2.04
N PRO A 218 -9.24 -15.20 -2.65
CA PRO A 218 -9.97 -14.15 -1.96
C PRO A 218 -10.85 -14.73 -0.84
N LEU A 219 -11.14 -13.94 0.19
CA LEU A 219 -11.87 -14.40 1.37
C LEU A 219 -13.33 -13.94 1.38
N LEU A 220 -14.20 -14.82 1.89
CA LEU A 220 -15.63 -14.58 2.01
C LEU A 220 -15.95 -13.45 2.99
N GLU A 221 -15.15 -13.32 4.05
CA GLU A 221 -15.31 -12.35 5.14
C GLU A 221 -15.34 -10.89 4.67
N HIS A 222 -14.77 -10.61 3.50
CA HIS A 222 -14.73 -9.27 2.93
C HIS A 222 -14.96 -9.29 1.40
N LYS A 223 -15.72 -10.28 0.89
CA LYS A 223 -15.91 -10.57 -0.55
C LYS A 223 -16.28 -9.34 -1.39
N ASP A 224 -17.12 -8.45 -0.86
CA ASP A 224 -17.60 -7.25 -1.58
C ASP A 224 -16.94 -5.95 -1.10
N GLN A 225 -15.86 -6.07 -0.33
CA GLN A 225 -15.17 -4.93 0.25
C GLN A 225 -13.94 -4.59 -0.57
N PHE A 226 -13.58 -3.31 -0.55
CA PHE A 226 -12.39 -2.78 -1.16
C PHE A 226 -11.82 -1.69 -0.26
N GLY A 227 -10.55 -1.39 -0.48
CA GLY A 227 -9.90 -0.28 0.15
C GLY A 227 -9.36 0.69 -0.87
N LEU A 228 -9.16 1.90 -0.40
CA LEU A 228 -8.57 2.95 -1.18
C LEU A 228 -7.55 3.69 -0.30
N GLY A 229 -6.51 4.19 -0.95
CA GLY A 229 -5.49 5.00 -0.32
C GLY A 229 -5.05 6.18 -1.18
N GLY A 230 -4.35 7.10 -0.56
CA GLY A 230 -3.96 8.40 -1.11
C GLY A 230 -2.65 8.90 -0.54
N ILE A 231 -2.40 10.19 -0.75
CA ILE A 231 -1.34 10.93 -0.09
C ILE A 231 -1.88 11.47 1.23
N ALA A 232 -1.16 11.25 2.33
CA ALA A 232 -1.43 11.94 3.60
C ALA A 232 -0.28 12.88 3.91
N CYS A 233 -0.60 14.15 4.16
CA CYS A 233 0.36 15.15 4.64
C CYS A 233 -0.04 15.65 6.03
N ASN A 234 0.87 16.33 6.70
CA ASN A 234 0.63 17.05 7.95
C ASN A 234 -0.42 18.16 7.77
N ASP A 235 -1.29 18.38 8.75
CA ASP A 235 -2.40 19.33 8.62
C ASP A 235 -2.03 20.80 8.92
N THR A 236 -1.01 21.32 8.24
CA THR A 236 -0.53 22.71 8.33
C THR A 236 -1.01 23.53 7.11
N PRO A 237 -0.83 24.87 7.10
CA PRO A 237 -1.14 25.67 5.91
C PRO A 237 -0.44 25.16 4.64
N GLN A 238 0.84 24.76 4.75
CA GLN A 238 1.59 24.18 3.64
C GLN A 238 1.02 22.80 3.26
N GLY A 239 0.78 21.90 4.21
CA GLY A 239 0.22 20.58 3.89
C GLY A 239 -1.14 20.64 3.20
N ARG A 240 -2.03 21.55 3.59
CA ARG A 240 -3.31 21.78 2.90
C ARG A 240 -3.12 22.33 1.48
N ASP A 241 -2.17 23.25 1.28
CA ASP A 241 -1.82 23.77 -0.05
C ASP A 241 -1.26 22.67 -0.97
N VAL A 242 -0.34 21.84 -0.44
CA VAL A 242 0.23 20.68 -1.14
C VAL A 242 -0.88 19.71 -1.56
N ILE A 243 -1.77 19.32 -0.63
CA ILE A 243 -2.89 18.42 -0.97
C ILE A 243 -3.84 19.06 -1.99
N GLY A 244 -4.15 20.35 -1.86
CA GLY A 244 -5.00 21.06 -2.81
C GLY A 244 -4.44 21.00 -4.23
N LYS A 245 -3.12 21.23 -4.39
CA LYS A 245 -2.43 21.11 -5.69
C LYS A 245 -2.37 19.67 -6.19
N ILE A 246 -2.10 18.70 -5.31
CA ILE A 246 -2.13 17.26 -5.65
C ILE A 246 -3.51 16.89 -6.20
N ASN A 247 -4.61 17.30 -5.54
CA ASN A 247 -5.96 16.99 -6.01
C ASN A 247 -6.25 17.58 -7.39
N LEU A 248 -5.76 18.79 -7.69
CA LEU A 248 -5.85 19.36 -9.04
C LEU A 248 -5.08 18.52 -10.07
N ILE A 249 -3.85 18.08 -9.74
CA ILE A 249 -3.03 17.22 -10.60
C ILE A 249 -3.71 15.87 -10.85
N LEU A 250 -4.32 15.28 -9.82
CA LEU A 250 -4.93 13.95 -9.87
C LEU A 250 -6.15 13.86 -10.81
N LYS A 251 -6.80 14.99 -11.14
CA LYS A 251 -7.93 15.02 -12.09
C LYS A 251 -7.56 14.51 -13.48
N ASP A 252 -6.34 14.79 -13.91
CA ASP A 252 -5.83 14.37 -15.22
C ASP A 252 -4.83 13.23 -15.10
N LEU A 253 -3.96 13.25 -14.07
CA LEU A 253 -2.93 12.22 -13.90
C LEU A 253 -3.53 10.81 -13.78
N ARG A 254 -4.64 10.65 -13.06
CA ARG A 254 -5.29 9.33 -12.86
C ARG A 254 -5.91 8.75 -14.13
N LYS A 255 -6.10 9.56 -15.16
CA LYS A 255 -6.62 9.12 -16.47
C LYS A 255 -5.50 8.67 -17.43
N THR A 256 -4.24 8.80 -17.03
CA THR A 256 -3.10 8.41 -17.86
C THR A 256 -2.80 6.91 -17.75
N ASP A 257 -2.40 6.30 -18.85
CA ASP A 257 -1.96 4.90 -18.86
C ASP A 257 -0.81 4.66 -17.89
N GLN A 258 0.09 5.63 -17.74
CA GLN A 258 1.24 5.50 -16.83
C GLN A 258 0.78 5.30 -15.38
N PHE A 259 -0.19 6.10 -14.92
CA PHE A 259 -0.74 6.00 -13.57
C PHE A 259 -1.57 4.73 -13.38
N THR A 260 -2.43 4.44 -14.34
CA THR A 260 -3.30 3.25 -14.32
C THR A 260 -2.47 1.96 -14.32
N ASN A 261 -1.45 1.87 -15.18
CA ASN A 261 -0.58 0.70 -15.26
C ASN A 261 0.29 0.54 -14.00
N ALA A 262 0.79 1.63 -13.40
CA ALA A 262 1.55 1.56 -12.16
C ALA A 262 0.74 0.95 -11.00
N ASN A 263 -0.56 1.25 -10.95
CA ASN A 263 -1.48 0.67 -9.97
C ASN A 263 -1.86 -0.77 -10.33
N ALA A 264 -2.46 -0.98 -11.50
CA ALA A 264 -3.02 -2.27 -11.90
C ALA A 264 -1.94 -3.36 -11.97
N PHE A 265 -0.70 -3.00 -12.32
CA PHE A 265 0.41 -3.97 -12.34
C PHE A 265 0.64 -4.64 -10.99
N TRP A 266 0.46 -3.94 -9.86
CA TRP A 266 0.68 -4.52 -8.53
C TRP A 266 -0.62 -4.92 -7.83
N LEU A 267 -1.66 -4.09 -7.96
CA LEU A 267 -2.83 -4.11 -7.08
C LEU A 267 -4.04 -4.83 -7.66
N MET A 268 -4.03 -5.22 -8.94
CA MET A 268 -5.12 -5.98 -9.57
C MET A 268 -4.87 -7.47 -9.43
N PRO A 269 -5.65 -8.20 -8.60
CA PRO A 269 -5.50 -9.64 -8.48
C PRO A 269 -5.93 -10.35 -9.75
N SER A 270 -5.16 -11.38 -10.14
CA SER A 270 -5.54 -12.28 -11.24
C SER A 270 -6.90 -12.89 -10.95
N GLY A 271 -7.79 -12.91 -11.95
CA GLY A 271 -9.16 -13.41 -11.82
C GLY A 271 -10.15 -12.44 -11.17
N GLN A 272 -9.72 -11.23 -10.78
CA GLN A 272 -10.60 -10.16 -10.26
C GLN A 272 -10.56 -8.89 -11.12
N GLU A 273 -10.13 -8.98 -12.37
CA GLU A 273 -9.92 -7.85 -13.27
C GLU A 273 -11.21 -7.05 -13.50
N SER A 274 -12.33 -7.72 -13.79
CA SER A 274 -13.62 -7.06 -14.00
C SER A 274 -14.06 -6.25 -12.77
N LYS A 275 -13.92 -6.82 -11.57
CA LYS A 275 -14.24 -6.14 -10.31
C LYS A 275 -13.29 -4.97 -10.07
N TYR A 276 -11.99 -5.18 -10.27
CA TYR A 276 -10.97 -4.14 -10.10
C TYR A 276 -11.27 -2.94 -11.00
N TRP A 277 -11.53 -3.16 -12.29
CA TRP A 277 -11.82 -2.08 -13.22
C TRP A 277 -13.15 -1.40 -12.96
N GLN A 278 -14.19 -2.14 -12.53
CA GLN A 278 -15.45 -1.52 -12.13
C GLN A 278 -15.23 -0.54 -10.96
N LEU A 279 -14.51 -0.97 -9.92
CA LEU A 279 -14.19 -0.12 -8.77
C LEU A 279 -13.24 1.02 -9.16
N TRP A 280 -12.27 0.77 -10.03
CA TRP A 280 -11.36 1.81 -10.52
C TRP A 280 -12.14 2.99 -11.13
N HIS A 281 -13.11 2.72 -12.01
CA HIS A 281 -13.90 3.77 -12.65
C HIS A 281 -14.90 4.41 -11.68
N ASN A 282 -15.58 3.61 -10.87
CA ASN A 282 -16.69 4.09 -10.03
C ASN A 282 -16.24 4.73 -8.71
N GLU A 283 -15.07 4.33 -8.20
CA GLU A 283 -14.62 4.73 -6.86
C GLU A 283 -13.32 5.54 -6.91
N LEU A 284 -12.33 5.11 -7.71
CA LEU A 284 -11.04 5.80 -7.77
C LEU A 284 -11.14 7.03 -8.68
N LEU A 285 -11.63 6.89 -9.91
CA LEU A 285 -11.70 8.00 -10.86
C LEU A 285 -12.82 9.00 -10.57
N ALA A 286 -13.85 8.59 -9.83
CA ALA A 286 -15.02 9.43 -9.54
C ALA A 286 -14.83 10.42 -8.38
N ARG A 287 -13.77 10.26 -7.56
CA ARG A 287 -13.51 11.10 -6.38
C ARG A 287 -12.51 12.20 -6.70
N ASP A 288 -12.83 13.46 -6.43
CA ASP A 288 -11.96 14.61 -6.73
C ASP A 288 -11.25 15.19 -5.49
N ASP A 289 -11.62 14.71 -4.29
CA ASP A 289 -11.09 15.11 -2.99
C ASP A 289 -10.92 13.93 -2.03
#